data_AF-A0A2H3B8R8-F1
#
_entry.id   AF-A0A2H3B8R8-F1
#
_cell.length_a   1.000
_cell.length_b   1.000
_cell.length_c   1.000
_cell.angle_alpha   90.00
_cell.angle_beta   90.00
_cell.angle_gamma   90.00
#
_symmetry.space_group_name_H-M   'P 1'
#
loop_
_entity.id
_entity.type
_entity.pdbx_description
1 polymer ?
#
loop_
_entity_poly.entity_id
_entity_poly.type
_entity_poly.pdbx_seq_one_letter_code
_entity_poly.pdbx_strand_id
1 'polypeptide(L)'
;MAVFRPYLWHHKRAAAKKATTKRHTTTHHNTNYGTVANLPNTAHRQGERPVAEVQAVLGLAWAPGTMKGHTSGIRQFVDFCRRKAIPRNERFPVSETLLCRFAASYKGIMTADAVRNKLYGVRTLHIFHNLPYNDGILLKYTLEGIDKATPESSRKPPRPPITIEMITMLHDDLDLFDNTDSAVLALATTAFFGQIRLGELFPDAQDIRKFKGKYNPVLKDLAQPHSAHGSRKLHLPWTKTKKNRGEDVILCKQNGAADPINAMLHHIHKNRLSENSPIASYIAPNGQRMAMTAK
;
A
#
# COMPACT_ATOMS: atom_id res chain seq x y z
N MET A 1 -4.35 51.74 11.28
CA MET A 1 -2.98 51.69 10.74
C MET A 1 -2.20 50.61 11.48
N ALA A 2 -2.07 49.43 10.88
CA ALA A 2 -1.08 48.41 11.22
C ALA A 2 -0.83 47.60 9.94
N VAL A 3 0.42 47.62 9.51
CA VAL A 3 0.87 47.29 8.15
C VAL A 3 1.07 45.76 8.02
N PHE A 4 0.34 45.15 7.09
CA PHE A 4 0.52 43.76 6.66
C PHE A 4 1.78 43.69 5.77
N ARG A 5 2.77 42.87 6.16
CA ARG A 5 3.93 42.53 5.32
C ARG A 5 3.67 41.19 4.61
N PRO A 6 3.69 41.13 3.26
CA PRO A 6 3.65 39.87 2.53
C PRO A 6 5.06 39.28 2.38
N TYR A 7 5.22 37.99 2.67
CA TYR A 7 6.42 37.23 2.33
C TYR A 7 6.36 36.80 0.85
N LEU A 8 7.19 37.45 0.03
CA LEU A 8 7.51 37.03 -1.34
C LEU A 8 8.33 35.73 -1.31
N TRP A 9 7.84 34.69 -1.97
CA TRP A 9 8.65 33.52 -2.36
C TRP A 9 9.25 33.76 -3.75
N HIS A 10 10.56 34.00 -3.79
CA HIS A 10 11.33 34.05 -5.04
C HIS A 10 11.64 32.64 -5.55
N HIS A 11 11.17 32.31 -6.76
CA HIS A 11 11.62 31.14 -7.51
C HIS A 11 13.06 31.32 -8.00
N LYS A 12 14.00 30.52 -7.49
CA LYS A 12 15.29 30.26 -8.17
C LYS A 12 15.28 28.83 -8.71
N ARG A 13 15.24 28.71 -10.04
CA ARG A 13 15.53 27.47 -10.78
C ARG A 13 17.02 27.15 -10.62
N ALA A 14 17.33 26.00 -10.04
CA ALA A 14 18.67 25.40 -10.09
C ALA A 14 18.61 24.11 -10.91
N ALA A 15 19.34 24.08 -12.02
CA ALA A 15 19.50 22.94 -12.89
C ALA A 15 20.45 21.90 -12.26
N ALA A 16 19.97 20.67 -12.06
CA ALA A 16 20.79 19.55 -11.63
C ALA A 16 21.07 18.60 -12.83
N LYS A 17 22.36 18.44 -13.14
CA LYS A 17 22.90 17.58 -14.20
C LYS A 17 22.54 16.10 -13.94
N LYS A 18 22.01 15.41 -14.96
CA LYS A 18 21.72 13.96 -14.93
C LYS A 18 23.02 13.16 -14.97
N ALA A 19 23.31 12.43 -13.89
CA ALA A 19 24.28 11.34 -13.91
C ALA A 19 23.62 10.07 -14.47
N THR A 20 24.19 9.55 -15.54
CA THR A 20 23.82 8.29 -16.20
C THR A 20 24.29 7.08 -15.41
N THR A 21 23.35 6.30 -14.86
CA THR A 21 23.63 4.95 -14.36
C THR A 21 22.88 3.94 -15.22
N LYS A 22 23.64 3.11 -15.95
CA LYS A 22 23.15 2.02 -16.81
C LYS A 22 22.28 1.05 -16.00
N ARG A 23 21.05 0.80 -16.45
CA ARG A 23 20.18 -0.26 -15.92
C ARG A 23 20.59 -1.59 -16.54
N HIS A 24 21.12 -2.50 -15.74
CA HIS A 24 21.14 -3.91 -16.08
C HIS A 24 19.71 -4.46 -16.05
N THR A 25 19.30 -5.09 -17.15
CA THR A 25 18.14 -5.97 -17.25
C THR A 25 18.37 -7.19 -16.38
N THR A 26 17.50 -7.43 -15.39
CA THR A 26 17.49 -8.69 -14.64
C THR A 26 16.19 -9.43 -14.93
N THR A 27 16.34 -10.49 -15.70
CA THR A 27 15.36 -11.54 -15.98
C THR A 27 14.80 -12.10 -14.67
N HIS A 28 13.47 -12.25 -14.59
CA HIS A 28 12.82 -12.92 -13.47
C HIS A 28 13.24 -14.39 -13.44
N HIS A 29 14.19 -14.71 -12.58
CA HIS A 29 14.50 -16.09 -12.18
C HIS A 29 14.10 -16.31 -10.73
N ASN A 30 13.50 -17.48 -10.55
CA ASN A 30 13.06 -18.12 -9.32
C ASN A 30 13.90 -17.69 -8.11
N THR A 31 13.32 -16.89 -7.20
CA THR A 31 14.05 -16.49 -5.99
C THR A 31 13.99 -17.66 -5.02
N ASN A 32 15.06 -18.47 -5.04
CA ASN A 32 15.30 -19.54 -4.09
C ASN A 32 15.01 -19.09 -2.66
N TYR A 33 14.15 -19.83 -1.95
CA TYR A 33 13.85 -19.72 -0.51
C TYR A 33 15.07 -20.12 0.38
N GLY A 34 16.29 -19.94 -0.11
CA GLY A 34 17.53 -20.51 0.43
C GLY A 34 18.05 -19.89 1.72
N THR A 35 17.47 -18.79 2.23
CA THR A 35 17.96 -18.16 3.47
C THR A 35 17.29 -18.68 4.74
N VAL A 36 16.26 -19.53 4.62
CA VAL A 36 15.53 -20.12 5.77
C VAL A 36 16.10 -21.50 6.15
N ALA A 37 16.96 -22.09 5.32
CA ALA A 37 17.36 -23.49 5.42
C ALA A 37 18.42 -23.83 6.49
N ASN A 38 18.98 -22.85 7.22
CA ASN A 38 20.16 -23.06 8.08
C ASN A 38 19.98 -22.73 9.58
N LEU A 39 18.77 -22.91 10.11
CA LEU A 39 18.55 -22.92 11.56
C LEU A 39 18.62 -24.37 12.08
N PRO A 40 19.50 -24.67 13.05
CA PRO A 40 19.70 -26.04 13.54
C PRO A 40 18.45 -26.58 14.23
N ASN A 41 18.20 -27.87 13.99
CA ASN A 41 17.15 -28.67 14.62
C ASN A 41 17.59 -29.01 16.05
N THR A 42 17.22 -28.20 17.04
CA THR A 42 17.47 -28.53 18.45
C THR A 42 16.29 -29.29 19.03
N ALA A 43 16.59 -30.48 19.53
CA ALA A 43 15.67 -31.35 20.25
C ALA A 43 15.23 -30.68 21.56
N HIS A 44 14.09 -29.99 21.54
CA HIS A 44 13.09 -29.96 22.62
C HIS A 44 11.89 -29.09 22.16
N ARG A 45 10.70 -29.71 22.13
CA ARG A 45 9.40 -29.21 21.62
C ARG A 45 9.34 -29.06 20.09
N GLN A 46 9.47 -30.17 19.38
CA GLN A 46 9.17 -30.21 17.94
C GLN A 46 7.65 -30.26 17.74
N GLY A 47 7.05 -29.13 17.36
CA GLY A 47 5.85 -29.22 16.53
C GLY A 47 6.26 -29.88 15.21
N GLU A 48 5.46 -30.83 14.72
CA GLU A 48 5.68 -31.40 13.41
C GLU A 48 5.69 -30.28 12.38
N ARG A 49 6.81 -30.13 11.65
CA ARG A 49 6.88 -29.18 10.55
C ARG A 49 5.80 -29.56 9.54
N PRO A 50 4.97 -28.61 9.08
CA PRO A 50 3.96 -28.91 8.08
C PRO A 50 4.62 -29.52 6.84
N VAL A 51 3.99 -30.55 6.27
CA VAL A 51 4.40 -31.12 4.99
C VAL A 51 4.42 -30.04 3.89
N ALA A 52 5.23 -30.23 2.85
CA ALA A 52 5.51 -29.20 1.85
C ALA A 52 4.25 -28.60 1.19
N GLU A 53 3.21 -29.42 1.01
CA GLU A 53 1.90 -28.99 0.49
C GLU A 53 1.22 -27.96 1.40
N VAL A 54 1.24 -28.20 2.72
CA VAL A 54 0.67 -27.27 3.70
C VAL A 54 1.46 -25.97 3.73
N GLN A 55 2.79 -26.02 3.61
CA GLN A 55 3.62 -24.81 3.53
C GLN A 55 3.33 -23.99 2.26
N ALA A 56 3.12 -24.65 1.13
CA ALA A 56 2.76 -23.98 -0.12
C ALA A 56 1.41 -23.24 0.01
N VAL A 57 0.41 -23.88 0.62
CA VAL A 57 -0.91 -23.26 0.87
C VAL A 57 -0.81 -22.15 1.93
N LEU A 58 -0.05 -22.34 3.01
CA LEU A 58 0.20 -21.31 4.02
C LEU A 58 0.86 -20.07 3.40
N GLY A 59 1.73 -20.25 2.42
CA GLY A 59 2.33 -19.14 1.65
C GLY A 59 1.30 -18.22 0.99
N LEU A 60 0.11 -18.74 0.67
CA LEU A 60 -1.00 -17.99 0.05
C LEU A 60 -1.87 -17.24 1.08
N ALA A 61 -1.71 -17.51 2.38
CA ALA A 61 -2.54 -16.91 3.42
C ALA A 61 -2.32 -15.39 3.56
N TRP A 62 -1.14 -14.90 3.20
CA TRP A 62 -0.79 -13.48 3.26
C TRP A 62 -0.68 -12.86 1.86
N ALA A 63 -1.19 -11.65 1.70
CA ALA A 63 -0.97 -10.87 0.49
C ALA A 63 0.54 -10.61 0.27
N PRO A 64 1.02 -10.49 -0.99
CA PRO A 64 2.44 -10.31 -1.28
C PRO A 64 3.09 -9.11 -0.54
N GLY A 65 2.35 -8.00 -0.41
CA GLY A 65 2.80 -6.84 0.35
C GLY A 65 2.98 -7.12 1.84
N THR A 66 2.07 -7.88 2.44
CA THR A 66 2.14 -8.32 3.84
C THR A 66 3.32 -9.26 4.05
N MET A 67 3.51 -10.24 3.16
CA MET A 67 4.63 -11.19 3.22
C MET A 67 5.99 -10.49 3.09
N LYS A 68 6.09 -9.46 2.25
CA LYS A 68 7.30 -8.60 2.15
C LYS A 68 7.59 -7.92 3.50
N GLY A 69 6.56 -7.42 4.17
CA GLY A 69 6.66 -6.86 5.52
C GLY A 69 7.14 -7.88 6.56
N HIS A 70 6.52 -9.06 6.59
CA HIS A 70 6.90 -10.14 7.49
C HIS A 70 8.34 -10.61 7.27
N THR A 71 8.74 -10.80 6.00
CA THR A 71 10.12 -11.17 5.63
C THR A 71 11.12 -10.12 6.14
N SER A 72 10.78 -8.83 6.02
CA SER A 72 11.59 -7.74 6.57
C SER A 72 11.68 -7.78 8.10
N GLY A 73 10.59 -8.12 8.78
CA GLY A 73 10.56 -8.33 10.24
C GLY A 73 11.44 -9.51 10.69
N ILE A 74 11.37 -10.64 9.98
CA ILE A 74 12.22 -11.82 10.24
C ILE A 74 13.70 -11.46 10.13
N ARG A 75 14.11 -10.76 9.05
CA ARG A 75 15.50 -10.32 8.88
C ARG A 75 15.96 -9.45 10.04
N GLN A 76 15.14 -8.48 10.44
CA GLN A 76 15.46 -7.59 11.57
C GLN A 76 15.59 -8.33 12.91
N PHE A 77 14.77 -9.36 13.13
CA PHE A 77 14.89 -10.22 14.29
C PHE A 77 16.19 -11.04 14.27
N VAL A 78 16.53 -11.65 13.13
CA VAL A 78 17.79 -12.40 12.96
C VAL A 78 19.00 -11.49 13.21
N ASP A 79 18.99 -10.28 12.66
CA ASP A 79 20.08 -9.32 12.86
C ASP A 79 20.15 -8.80 14.29
N PHE A 80 19.01 -8.63 14.97
CA PHE A 80 18.99 -8.37 16.41
C PHE A 80 19.65 -9.51 17.20
N CYS A 81 19.27 -10.77 16.94
CA CYS A 81 19.83 -11.94 17.60
C CYS A 81 21.35 -12.06 17.38
N ARG A 82 21.83 -11.74 16.18
CA ARG A 82 23.28 -11.68 15.87
C ARG A 82 23.98 -10.59 16.69
N ARG A 83 23.45 -9.36 16.68
CA ARG A 83 24.04 -8.22 17.43
C ARG A 83 24.05 -8.42 18.94
N LYS A 84 23.06 -9.14 19.48
CA LYS A 84 22.98 -9.47 20.91
C LYS A 84 23.65 -10.79 21.28
N ALA A 85 24.37 -11.41 20.35
CA ALA A 85 25.06 -12.68 20.53
C ALA A 85 24.17 -13.80 21.12
N ILE A 86 22.88 -13.83 20.75
CA ILE A 86 21.95 -14.86 21.22
C ILE A 86 22.38 -16.23 20.64
N PRO A 87 22.58 -17.27 21.46
CA PRO A 87 22.93 -18.61 21.00
C PRO A 87 21.92 -19.17 19.99
N ARG A 88 22.37 -19.93 18.98
CA ARG A 88 21.47 -20.40 17.90
C ARG A 88 20.30 -21.24 18.41
N ASN A 89 20.54 -22.08 19.42
CA ASN A 89 19.56 -22.92 20.10
C ASN A 89 18.50 -22.13 20.88
N GLU A 90 18.75 -20.85 21.20
CA GLU A 90 17.80 -19.98 21.91
C GLU A 90 17.03 -19.04 20.96
N ARG A 91 17.37 -19.02 19.66
CA ARG A 91 16.74 -18.11 18.69
C ARG A 91 15.37 -18.57 18.22
N PHE A 92 15.07 -19.86 18.31
CA PHE A 92 13.84 -20.44 17.80
C PHE A 92 13.57 -21.83 18.42
N PRO A 93 12.35 -22.14 18.91
CA PRO A 93 11.17 -21.28 19.02
C PRO A 93 11.44 -20.05 19.89
N VAL A 94 10.94 -18.88 19.49
CA VAL A 94 11.21 -17.63 20.21
C VAL A 94 10.41 -17.60 21.51
N SER A 95 11.10 -17.43 22.64
CA SER A 95 10.46 -17.25 23.94
C SER A 95 9.85 -15.85 24.07
N GLU A 96 8.83 -15.70 24.94
CA GLU A 96 8.22 -14.39 25.22
C GLU A 96 9.26 -13.37 25.71
N THR A 97 10.18 -13.78 26.57
CA THR A 97 11.28 -12.93 27.05
C THR A 97 12.15 -12.43 25.89
N LEU A 98 12.44 -13.27 24.89
CA LEU A 98 13.21 -12.87 23.72
C LEU A 98 12.41 -11.93 22.79
N LEU A 99 11.09 -12.14 22.65
CA LEU A 99 10.20 -11.21 21.96
C LEU A 99 10.20 -9.83 22.65
N CYS A 100 10.13 -9.82 23.99
CA CYS A 100 10.18 -8.58 24.77
C CYS A 100 11.53 -7.87 24.61
N ARG A 101 12.65 -8.59 24.67
CA ARG A 101 13.99 -8.03 24.42
C ARG A 101 14.12 -7.45 23.02
N PHE A 102 13.56 -8.13 22.01
CA PHE A 102 13.52 -7.62 20.64
C PHE A 102 12.67 -6.35 20.54
N ALA A 103 11.47 -6.34 21.11
CA ALA A 103 10.59 -5.19 21.12
C ALA A 103 11.22 -3.98 21.85
N ALA A 104 11.75 -4.20 23.06
CA ALA A 104 12.37 -3.18 23.88
C ALA A 104 13.61 -2.54 23.23
N SER A 105 14.27 -3.25 22.30
CA SER A 105 15.40 -2.69 21.53
C SER A 105 15.04 -1.50 20.65
N TYR A 106 13.74 -1.26 20.43
CA TYR A 106 13.22 -0.13 19.67
C TYR A 106 12.63 0.99 20.54
N LYS A 107 12.74 0.88 21.88
CA LYS A 107 12.26 1.91 22.81
C LYS A 107 12.84 3.27 22.43
N GLY A 108 11.96 4.27 22.25
CA GLY A 108 12.34 5.64 21.88
C GLY A 108 12.76 5.81 20.40
N ILE A 109 12.81 4.73 19.62
CA ILE A 109 13.17 4.74 18.19
C ILE A 109 11.94 4.56 17.31
N MET A 110 11.01 3.69 17.72
CA MET A 110 9.81 3.35 16.97
C MET A 110 8.58 3.34 17.86
N THR A 111 7.42 3.63 17.26
CA THR A 111 6.12 3.48 17.92
C THR A 111 5.83 2.01 18.21
N ALA A 112 4.98 1.73 19.21
CA ALA A 112 4.58 0.38 19.54
C ALA A 112 3.95 -0.37 18.35
N ASP A 113 3.16 0.31 17.51
CA ASP A 113 2.58 -0.27 16.29
C ASP A 113 3.63 -0.68 15.26
N ALA A 114 4.67 0.15 15.09
CA ALA A 114 5.75 -0.17 14.17
C ALA A 114 6.56 -1.39 14.67
N VAL A 115 6.72 -1.52 15.99
CA VAL A 115 7.33 -2.71 16.61
C VAL A 115 6.44 -3.94 16.45
N ARG A 116 5.12 -3.84 16.66
CA ARG A 116 4.15 -4.92 16.39
C ARG A 116 4.27 -5.45 14.97
N ASN A 117 4.42 -4.56 13.99
CA ASN A 117 4.63 -4.96 12.60
C ASN A 117 5.90 -5.81 12.38
N LYS A 118 6.97 -5.58 13.16
CA LYS A 118 8.17 -6.44 13.14
C LYS A 118 7.89 -7.79 13.79
N LEU A 119 7.20 -7.79 14.92
CA LEU A 119 6.82 -9.00 15.65
C LEU A 119 5.91 -9.92 14.81
N TYR A 120 5.07 -9.38 13.93
CA TYR A 120 4.31 -10.21 12.99
C TYR A 120 5.20 -11.04 12.07
N GLY A 121 6.39 -10.56 11.69
CA GLY A 121 7.35 -11.39 10.96
C GLY A 121 7.81 -12.60 11.78
N VAL A 122 8.09 -12.40 13.06
CA VAL A 122 8.46 -13.48 13.97
C VAL A 122 7.28 -14.45 14.17
N ARG A 123 6.06 -13.94 14.34
CA ARG A 123 4.84 -14.75 14.41
C ARG A 123 4.65 -15.59 13.15
N THR A 124 4.85 -15.01 11.96
CA THR A 124 4.79 -15.75 10.69
C THR A 124 5.80 -16.89 10.64
N LEU A 125 7.02 -16.70 11.16
CA LEU A 125 8.01 -17.77 11.26
C LEU A 125 7.51 -18.91 12.16
N HIS A 126 6.93 -18.61 13.31
CA HIS A 126 6.31 -19.63 14.18
C HIS A 126 5.19 -20.41 13.48
N ILE A 127 4.33 -19.71 12.74
CA ILE A 127 3.22 -20.33 11.97
C ILE A 127 3.77 -21.28 10.90
N PHE A 128 4.77 -20.87 10.12
CA PHE A 128 5.36 -21.72 9.07
C PHE A 128 5.98 -23.01 9.61
N HIS A 129 6.53 -22.96 10.83
CA HIS A 129 7.13 -24.12 11.48
C HIS A 129 6.15 -24.87 12.39
N ASN A 130 4.87 -24.47 12.45
CA ASN A 130 3.86 -25.06 13.32
C ASN A 130 4.28 -25.09 14.81
N LEU A 131 4.78 -23.96 15.30
CA LEU A 131 5.23 -23.80 16.67
C LEU A 131 4.42 -22.73 17.39
N PRO A 132 4.20 -22.87 18.70
CA PRO A 132 3.46 -21.87 19.48
C PRO A 132 4.19 -20.54 19.46
N TYR A 133 3.46 -19.45 19.21
CA TYR A 133 3.94 -18.08 19.35
C TYR A 133 3.40 -17.53 20.68
N ASN A 134 4.29 -17.19 21.62
CA ASN A 134 3.87 -16.72 22.94
C ASN A 134 3.76 -15.18 22.97
N ASP A 135 2.55 -14.67 22.77
CA ASP A 135 2.19 -13.26 22.92
C ASP A 135 1.53 -12.94 24.27
N GLY A 136 2.11 -13.50 25.34
CA GLY A 136 1.62 -13.35 26.71
C GLY A 136 1.65 -11.93 27.28
N ILE A 137 1.36 -11.88 28.59
CA ILE A 137 1.17 -10.65 29.36
C ILE A 137 2.43 -9.77 29.39
N LEU A 138 3.63 -10.38 29.42
CA LEU A 138 4.89 -9.64 29.49
C LEU A 138 5.13 -8.88 28.18
N LEU A 139 4.85 -9.51 27.02
CA LEU A 139 4.97 -8.84 25.74
C LEU A 139 3.98 -7.69 25.61
N LYS A 140 2.75 -7.88 26.08
CA LYS A 140 1.72 -6.84 26.10
C LYS A 140 2.21 -5.61 26.90
N TYR A 141 2.61 -5.78 28.15
CA TYR A 141 3.10 -4.66 28.97
C TYR A 141 4.41 -4.06 28.45
N THR A 142 5.27 -4.85 27.82
CA THR A 142 6.47 -4.33 27.14
C THR A 142 6.08 -3.36 26.03
N LEU A 143 5.09 -3.70 25.19
CA LEU A 143 4.59 -2.84 24.13
C LEU A 143 3.89 -1.59 24.69
N GLU A 144 3.14 -1.70 25.78
CA GLU A 144 2.56 -0.54 26.47
C GLU A 144 3.64 0.39 27.03
N GLY A 145 4.71 -0.16 27.59
CA GLY A 145 5.86 0.61 28.05
C GLY A 145 6.58 1.34 26.90
N ILE A 146 6.70 0.68 25.73
CA ILE A 146 7.26 1.31 24.52
C ILE A 146 6.36 2.44 24.04
N ASP A 147 5.03 2.24 24.04
CA ASP A 147 4.09 3.28 23.64
C ASP A 147 4.15 4.50 24.55
N LYS A 148 4.18 4.30 25.88
CA LYS A 148 4.35 5.38 26.86
C LYS A 148 5.71 6.09 26.75
N ALA A 149 6.76 5.36 26.33
CA ALA A 149 8.08 5.93 26.11
C ALA A 149 8.25 6.57 24.72
N THR A 150 7.25 6.47 23.84
CA THR A 150 7.27 7.08 22.52
C THR A 150 7.04 8.59 22.68
N PRO A 151 7.98 9.46 22.26
CA PRO A 151 7.82 10.90 22.43
C PRO A 151 6.58 11.42 21.69
N GLU A 152 5.87 12.37 22.30
CA GLU A 152 4.69 12.99 21.66
C GLU A 152 5.08 13.67 20.33
N SER A 153 6.30 14.21 20.23
CA SER A 153 6.84 14.78 18.98
C SER A 153 6.96 13.78 17.82
N SER A 154 6.94 12.47 18.09
CA SER A 154 6.96 11.43 17.06
C SER A 154 5.56 11.05 16.57
N ARG A 155 4.52 11.43 17.31
CA ARG A 155 3.12 11.21 16.93
C ARG A 155 2.71 12.30 15.96
N LYS A 156 2.30 11.87 14.76
CA LYS A 156 1.78 12.81 13.75
C LYS A 156 0.31 13.07 14.03
N PRO A 157 -0.14 14.33 13.99
CA PRO A 157 -1.57 14.61 14.06
C PRO A 157 -2.28 13.92 12.89
N PRO A 158 -3.59 13.65 13.03
CA PRO A 158 -4.41 13.21 11.93
C PRO A 158 -4.21 14.12 10.71
N ARG A 159 -4.09 13.53 9.51
CA ARG A 159 -4.04 14.33 8.29
C ARG A 159 -5.41 14.99 8.10
N PRO A 160 -5.46 16.29 7.74
CA PRO A 160 -6.73 16.93 7.42
C PRO A 160 -7.40 16.20 6.24
N PRO A 161 -8.73 16.15 6.20
CA PRO A 161 -9.45 15.56 5.07
C PRO A 161 -9.21 16.38 3.80
N ILE A 162 -9.33 15.73 2.65
CA ILE A 162 -9.51 16.43 1.39
C ILE A 162 -10.89 17.08 1.41
N THR A 163 -11.03 18.31 0.93
CA THR A 163 -12.30 19.04 0.89
C THR A 163 -12.79 19.22 -0.55
N ILE A 164 -14.06 19.61 -0.72
CA ILE A 164 -14.61 19.89 -2.06
C ILE A 164 -13.89 21.09 -2.67
N GLU A 165 -13.53 22.11 -1.88
CA GLU A 165 -12.76 23.26 -2.34
C GLU A 165 -11.41 22.84 -2.91
N MET A 166 -10.76 21.84 -2.32
CA MET A 166 -9.50 21.29 -2.86
C MET A 166 -9.71 20.60 -4.21
N ILE A 167 -10.84 19.91 -4.41
CA ILE A 167 -11.18 19.29 -5.69
C ILE A 167 -11.52 20.35 -6.74
N THR A 168 -12.21 21.42 -6.35
CA THR A 168 -12.50 22.56 -7.25
C THR A 168 -11.22 23.30 -7.64
N MET A 169 -10.32 23.58 -6.69
CA MET A 169 -9.00 24.15 -7.01
C MET A 169 -8.20 23.24 -7.95
N LEU A 170 -8.24 21.92 -7.73
CA LEU A 170 -7.62 20.96 -8.64
C LEU A 170 -8.23 21.04 -10.04
N HIS A 171 -9.54 21.15 -10.16
CA HIS A 171 -10.19 21.34 -11.46
C HIS A 171 -9.70 22.61 -12.17
N ASP A 172 -9.62 23.72 -11.44
CA ASP A 172 -9.29 25.03 -12.02
C ASP A 172 -7.82 25.13 -12.47
N ASP A 173 -6.93 24.36 -11.85
CA ASP A 173 -5.50 24.32 -12.18
C ASP A 173 -5.14 23.30 -13.29
N LEU A 174 -6.04 22.38 -13.65
CA LEU A 174 -5.79 21.32 -14.64
C LEU A 174 -6.19 21.76 -16.06
N ASP A 175 -5.38 21.37 -17.07
CA ASP A 175 -5.77 21.54 -18.46
C ASP A 175 -6.65 20.37 -18.90
N LEU A 176 -7.97 20.55 -18.92
CA LEU A 176 -8.90 19.49 -19.32
C LEU A 176 -8.81 19.12 -20.82
N PHE A 177 -8.03 19.86 -21.63
CA PHE A 177 -7.65 19.45 -22.97
C PHE A 177 -6.42 18.53 -23.01
N ASP A 178 -5.69 18.37 -21.91
CA ASP A 178 -4.68 17.34 -21.76
C ASP A 178 -5.32 15.99 -21.35
N ASN A 179 -4.77 14.91 -21.90
CA ASN A 179 -5.26 13.55 -21.67
C ASN A 179 -4.98 13.06 -20.25
N THR A 180 -3.85 13.46 -19.66
CA THR A 180 -3.45 13.07 -18.31
C THR A 180 -4.26 13.85 -17.28
N ASP A 181 -4.36 15.16 -17.45
CA ASP A 181 -5.05 16.05 -16.52
C ASP A 181 -6.55 15.74 -16.43
N SER A 182 -7.21 15.49 -17.57
CA SER A 182 -8.60 15.01 -17.60
C SER A 182 -8.79 13.68 -16.85
N ALA A 183 -7.83 12.76 -16.96
CA ALA A 183 -7.85 11.51 -16.20
C ALA A 183 -7.64 11.76 -14.70
N VAL A 184 -6.72 12.65 -14.32
CA VAL A 184 -6.42 13.00 -12.92
C VAL A 184 -7.68 13.53 -12.24
N LEU A 185 -8.38 14.49 -12.85
CA LEU A 185 -9.61 15.04 -12.28
C LEU A 185 -10.70 13.96 -12.12
N ALA A 186 -10.91 13.14 -13.15
CA ALA A 186 -11.92 12.07 -13.13
C ALA A 186 -11.65 11.06 -12.02
N LEU A 187 -10.40 10.64 -11.83
CA LEU A 187 -10.07 9.69 -10.77
C LEU A 187 -10.07 10.34 -9.39
N ALA A 188 -9.65 11.60 -9.25
CA ALA A 188 -9.66 12.33 -7.99
C ALA A 188 -11.09 12.51 -7.46
N THR A 189 -12.00 13.00 -8.31
CA THR A 189 -13.43 13.16 -7.98
C THR A 189 -14.08 11.80 -7.68
N THR A 190 -13.78 10.76 -8.48
CA THR A 190 -14.29 9.40 -8.27
C THR A 190 -13.81 8.81 -6.93
N ALA A 191 -12.52 8.95 -6.61
CA ALA A 191 -11.97 8.47 -5.34
C ALA A 191 -12.52 9.24 -4.14
N PHE A 192 -12.70 10.56 -4.30
CA PHE A 192 -13.27 11.43 -3.27
C PHE A 192 -14.74 11.10 -2.99
N PHE A 193 -15.64 11.17 -3.98
CA PHE A 193 -17.07 10.93 -3.76
C PHE A 193 -17.40 9.46 -3.50
N GLY A 194 -16.63 8.53 -4.09
CA GLY A 194 -16.77 7.10 -3.85
C GLY A 194 -16.06 6.59 -2.59
N GLN A 195 -15.28 7.45 -1.90
CA GLN A 195 -14.44 7.07 -0.75
C GLN A 195 -13.54 5.86 -1.04
N ILE A 196 -13.03 5.78 -2.28
CA ILE A 196 -12.29 4.63 -2.81
C ILE A 196 -10.82 4.73 -2.40
N ARG A 197 -10.21 3.62 -1.97
CA ARG A 197 -8.75 3.62 -1.74
C ARG A 197 -8.05 3.71 -3.09
N LEU A 198 -7.02 4.55 -3.20
CA LEU A 198 -6.29 4.70 -4.47
C LEU A 198 -5.76 3.36 -5.02
N GLY A 199 -5.36 2.42 -4.16
CA GLY A 199 -4.91 1.09 -4.62
C GLY A 199 -6.01 0.22 -5.26
N GLU A 200 -7.29 0.54 -5.05
CA GLU A 200 -8.42 -0.15 -5.67
C GLU A 200 -8.68 0.40 -7.09
N LEU A 201 -8.33 1.67 -7.34
CA LEU A 201 -8.57 2.35 -8.63
C LEU A 201 -7.35 2.34 -9.56
N PHE A 202 -6.14 2.53 -9.02
CA PHE A 202 -4.92 2.72 -9.79
C PHE A 202 -4.12 1.41 -9.92
N PRO A 203 -3.77 0.99 -11.15
CA PRO A 203 -2.87 -0.14 -11.38
C PRO A 203 -1.48 0.02 -10.76
N ASP A 204 -0.82 -1.11 -10.50
CA ASP A 204 0.55 -1.15 -9.94
C ASP A 204 1.66 -0.77 -10.94
N ALA A 205 1.36 -0.78 -12.24
CA ALA A 205 2.33 -0.53 -13.31
C ALA A 205 1.73 0.32 -14.43
N GLN A 206 2.55 1.23 -14.95
CA GLN A 206 2.16 2.14 -16.04
C GLN A 206 2.01 1.43 -17.39
N ASP A 207 2.75 0.34 -17.59
CA ASP A 207 2.68 -0.49 -18.79
C ASP A 207 1.36 -1.27 -18.83
N ILE A 208 0.49 -0.91 -19.77
CA ILE A 208 -0.85 -1.49 -19.93
C ILE A 208 -0.83 -3.00 -20.16
N ARG A 209 0.27 -3.55 -20.70
CA ARG A 209 0.42 -5.01 -20.92
C ARG A 209 0.52 -5.79 -19.61
N LYS A 210 0.85 -5.11 -18.51
CA LYS A 210 0.91 -5.68 -17.16
C LYS A 210 -0.38 -5.48 -16.38
N PHE A 211 -1.36 -4.79 -16.96
CA PHE A 211 -2.65 -4.56 -16.34
C PHE A 211 -3.39 -5.88 -16.10
N LYS A 212 -4.06 -5.97 -14.96
CA LYS A 212 -4.87 -7.12 -14.57
C LYS A 212 -6.22 -6.61 -14.11
N GLY A 213 -7.24 -6.70 -14.98
CA GLY A 213 -8.62 -6.30 -14.68
C GLY A 213 -9.28 -7.05 -13.52
N LYS A 214 -8.59 -8.05 -12.96
CA LYS A 214 -8.98 -8.72 -11.71
C LYS A 214 -8.84 -7.84 -10.46
N TYR A 215 -7.98 -6.82 -10.49
CA TYR A 215 -7.63 -6.04 -9.29
C TYR A 215 -8.08 -4.58 -9.34
N ASN A 216 -8.30 -4.04 -10.53
CA ASN A 216 -8.65 -2.64 -10.73
C ASN A 216 -9.76 -2.55 -11.80
N PRO A 217 -10.66 -1.56 -11.69
CA PRO A 217 -11.82 -1.48 -12.57
C PRO A 217 -11.45 -1.09 -14.00
N VAL A 218 -12.20 -1.65 -14.94
CA VAL A 218 -12.23 -1.27 -16.36
C VAL A 218 -13.53 -0.53 -16.68
N LEU A 219 -13.63 0.08 -17.87
CA LEU A 219 -14.79 0.90 -18.22
C LEU A 219 -16.14 0.18 -18.06
N LYS A 220 -16.24 -1.10 -18.44
CA LYS A 220 -17.49 -1.87 -18.30
C LYS A 220 -17.95 -2.05 -16.85
N ASP A 221 -17.06 -1.86 -15.88
CA ASP A 221 -17.40 -1.90 -14.45
C ASP A 221 -18.13 -0.62 -14.01
N LEU A 222 -18.12 0.44 -14.82
CA LEU A 222 -18.95 1.63 -14.64
C LEU A 222 -20.31 1.42 -15.33
N ALA A 223 -21.35 1.22 -14.52
CA ALA A 223 -22.69 0.99 -15.01
C ALA A 223 -23.29 2.20 -15.73
N GLN A 224 -24.35 1.95 -16.48
CA GLN A 224 -25.22 3.00 -16.99
C GLN A 224 -25.89 3.78 -15.83
N PRO A 225 -26.39 5.00 -16.10
CA PRO A 225 -27.11 5.77 -15.10
C PRO A 225 -28.26 4.98 -14.49
N HIS A 226 -28.34 4.95 -13.16
CA HIS A 226 -29.43 4.29 -12.43
C HIS A 226 -30.38 5.29 -11.75
N SER A 227 -30.17 6.59 -11.99
CA SER A 227 -31.01 7.68 -11.50
C SER A 227 -31.32 8.66 -12.62
N ALA A 228 -32.42 9.40 -12.49
CA ALA A 228 -32.80 10.46 -13.44
C ALA A 228 -31.71 11.54 -13.57
N HIS A 229 -30.92 11.74 -12.51
CA HIS A 229 -29.84 12.71 -12.48
C HIS A 229 -28.50 12.15 -12.95
N GLY A 230 -28.41 10.93 -13.49
CA GLY A 230 -27.16 10.48 -14.10
C GLY A 230 -26.15 9.80 -13.16
N SER A 231 -26.46 9.63 -11.87
CA SER A 231 -25.60 8.87 -10.93
C SER A 231 -25.36 7.45 -11.42
N ARG A 232 -24.16 6.92 -11.16
CA ARG A 232 -23.70 5.62 -11.67
C ARG A 232 -23.17 4.74 -10.56
N LYS A 233 -23.14 3.44 -10.82
CA LYS A 233 -22.50 2.45 -9.96
C LYS A 233 -21.15 2.08 -10.58
N LEU A 234 -20.09 2.06 -9.77
CA LEU A 234 -18.79 1.55 -10.16
C LEU A 234 -18.50 0.28 -9.37
N HIS A 235 -18.31 -0.83 -10.08
CA HIS A 235 -17.85 -2.08 -9.46
C HIS A 235 -16.33 -2.05 -9.28
N LEU A 236 -15.86 -2.28 -8.06
CA LEU A 236 -14.44 -2.49 -7.74
C LEU A 236 -14.17 -4.00 -7.70
N PRO A 237 -13.40 -4.58 -8.65
CA PRO A 237 -13.21 -6.03 -8.74
C PRO A 237 -12.48 -6.63 -7.53
N TRP A 238 -11.69 -5.82 -6.82
CA TRP A 238 -10.94 -6.25 -5.66
C TRP A 238 -10.86 -5.17 -4.58
N THR A 239 -11.11 -5.56 -3.33
CA THR A 239 -10.82 -4.73 -2.15
C THR A 239 -10.07 -5.54 -1.09
N LYS A 240 -9.38 -4.86 -0.16
CA LYS A 240 -8.61 -5.52 0.90
C LYS A 240 -9.47 -6.47 1.75
N THR A 241 -10.73 -6.11 2.00
CA THR A 241 -11.64 -6.82 2.90
C THR A 241 -12.52 -7.84 2.18
N LYS A 242 -13.04 -7.51 1.00
CA LYS A 242 -13.93 -8.41 0.23
C LYS A 242 -13.16 -9.29 -0.76
N LYS A 243 -11.87 -9.04 -0.97
CA LYS A 243 -10.99 -9.75 -1.91
C LYS A 243 -11.65 -9.79 -3.29
N ASN A 244 -11.72 -10.96 -3.92
CA ASN A 244 -12.29 -11.21 -5.23
C ASN A 244 -13.82 -11.06 -5.32
N ARG A 245 -14.55 -10.89 -4.20
CA ARG A 245 -15.97 -10.54 -4.28
C ARG A 245 -16.18 -9.10 -4.74
N GLY A 246 -15.14 -8.27 -4.65
CA GLY A 246 -15.24 -6.87 -4.99
C GLY A 246 -16.22 -6.11 -4.10
N GLU A 247 -16.54 -4.90 -4.52
CA GLU A 247 -17.47 -4.00 -3.85
C GLU A 247 -18.07 -3.03 -4.87
N ASP A 248 -19.36 -2.71 -4.74
CA ASP A 248 -20.02 -1.71 -5.57
C ASP A 248 -20.02 -0.37 -4.85
N VAL A 249 -19.61 0.68 -5.56
CA VAL A 249 -19.60 2.06 -5.07
C VAL A 249 -20.58 2.89 -5.88
N ILE A 250 -21.40 3.68 -5.19
CA ILE A 250 -22.34 4.60 -5.82
C ILE A 250 -21.66 5.95 -6.00
N LEU A 251 -21.55 6.39 -7.26
CA LEU A 251 -21.08 7.71 -7.62
C LEU A 251 -22.29 8.61 -7.85
N CYS A 252 -22.61 9.42 -6.85
CA CYS A 252 -23.70 10.39 -6.93
C CYS A 252 -23.27 11.58 -7.79
N LYS A 253 -24.11 11.97 -8.77
CA LYS A 253 -23.92 13.21 -9.51
C LYS A 253 -23.95 14.42 -8.55
N GLN A 254 -23.00 15.33 -8.75
CA GLN A 254 -22.89 16.61 -8.07
C GLN A 254 -23.10 17.77 -9.07
N ASN A 255 -23.10 18.98 -8.54
CA ASN A 255 -23.12 20.21 -9.34
C ASN A 255 -21.71 20.82 -9.42
N GLY A 256 -21.38 21.40 -10.56
CA GLY A 256 -20.14 22.16 -10.76
C GLY A 256 -18.90 21.31 -11.07
N ALA A 257 -17.73 21.94 -10.89
CA ALA A 257 -16.40 21.46 -11.27
C ALA A 257 -15.99 20.12 -10.63
N ALA A 258 -16.50 19.83 -9.43
CA ALA A 258 -16.17 18.61 -8.69
C ALA A 258 -17.05 17.40 -9.06
N ASP A 259 -17.95 17.51 -10.04
CA ASP A 259 -18.87 16.41 -10.39
C ASP A 259 -18.14 15.16 -10.92
N PRO A 260 -18.16 14.03 -10.19
CA PRO A 260 -17.44 12.82 -10.60
C PRO A 260 -18.01 12.22 -11.88
N ILE A 261 -19.30 12.41 -12.17
CA ILE A 261 -19.93 11.86 -13.37
C ILE A 261 -19.49 12.62 -14.61
N ASN A 262 -19.59 13.95 -14.61
CA ASN A 262 -19.13 14.79 -15.72
C ASN A 262 -17.62 14.61 -15.97
N ALA A 263 -16.80 14.63 -14.92
CA ALA A 263 -15.36 14.42 -15.05
C ALA A 263 -15.04 13.04 -15.65
N MET A 264 -15.72 11.99 -15.21
CA MET A 264 -15.56 10.63 -15.75
C MET A 264 -16.00 10.53 -17.22
N LEU A 265 -17.12 11.13 -17.60
CA LEU A 265 -17.59 11.12 -18.99
C LEU A 265 -16.65 11.88 -19.92
N HIS A 266 -16.15 13.05 -19.47
CA HIS A 266 -15.14 13.82 -20.20
C HIS A 266 -13.87 12.99 -20.42
N HIS A 267 -13.38 12.34 -19.36
CA HIS A 267 -12.23 11.43 -19.42
C HIS A 267 -12.46 10.26 -20.38
N ILE A 268 -13.60 9.57 -20.29
CA ILE A 268 -13.96 8.45 -21.18
C ILE A 268 -13.88 8.87 -22.65
N HIS A 269 -14.45 10.03 -22.98
CA HIS A 269 -14.45 10.56 -24.34
C HIS A 269 -13.03 10.97 -24.78
N LYS A 270 -12.36 11.80 -23.97
CA LYS A 270 -11.03 12.37 -24.28
C LYS A 270 -9.97 11.28 -24.46
N ASN A 271 -9.94 10.33 -23.53
CA ASN A 271 -8.98 9.22 -23.53
C ASN A 271 -9.47 7.99 -24.29
N ARG A 272 -10.62 8.08 -25.00
CA ARG A 272 -11.18 7.02 -25.86
C ARG A 272 -11.20 5.66 -25.15
N LEU A 273 -11.73 5.61 -23.93
CA LEU A 273 -11.76 4.38 -23.15
C LEU A 273 -12.68 3.36 -23.84
N SER A 274 -12.17 2.14 -24.03
CA SER A 274 -12.98 0.99 -24.46
C SER A 274 -13.42 0.17 -23.24
N GLU A 275 -14.38 -0.74 -23.41
CA GLU A 275 -14.96 -1.55 -22.32
C GLU A 275 -13.94 -2.23 -21.40
N ASN A 276 -12.83 -2.71 -21.95
CA ASN A 276 -11.76 -3.39 -21.20
C ASN A 276 -10.56 -2.48 -20.89
N SER A 277 -10.63 -1.20 -21.23
CA SER A 277 -9.61 -0.23 -20.83
C SER A 277 -9.69 0.02 -19.32
N PRO A 278 -8.57 0.09 -18.58
CA PRO A 278 -8.59 0.51 -17.19
C PRO A 278 -9.18 1.91 -17.09
N ILE A 279 -10.05 2.13 -16.10
CA ILE A 279 -10.59 3.48 -15.83
C ILE A 279 -9.43 4.45 -15.54
N ALA A 280 -8.43 3.98 -14.79
CA ALA A 280 -7.19 4.69 -14.54
C ALA A 280 -6.16 4.52 -15.67
N SER A 281 -6.47 5.04 -16.87
CA SER A 281 -5.54 5.07 -18.00
C SER A 281 -5.73 6.31 -18.87
N TYR A 282 -4.68 6.75 -19.55
CA TYR A 282 -4.71 7.90 -20.46
C TYR A 282 -3.93 7.59 -21.75
N ILE A 283 -4.14 8.40 -22.80
CA ILE A 283 -3.35 8.33 -24.04
C ILE A 283 -2.19 9.32 -23.92
N ALA A 284 -0.96 8.81 -23.89
CA ALA A 284 0.25 9.61 -23.84
C ALA A 284 0.49 10.36 -25.18
N PRO A 285 1.37 11.39 -25.21
CA PRO A 285 1.64 12.17 -26.43
C PRO A 285 2.13 11.34 -27.63
N ASN A 286 2.71 10.16 -27.38
CA ASN A 286 3.11 9.21 -28.41
C ASN A 286 1.95 8.33 -28.95
N GLY A 287 0.71 8.61 -28.54
CA GLY A 287 -0.49 7.87 -28.92
C GLY A 287 -0.71 6.55 -28.17
N GLN A 288 0.20 6.16 -27.28
CA GLN A 288 0.08 4.90 -26.54
C GLN A 288 -0.78 5.06 -25.29
N ARG A 289 -1.63 4.07 -25.01
CA ARG A 289 -2.35 4.00 -23.74
C ARG A 289 -1.42 3.61 -22.61
N MET A 290 -1.40 4.41 -21.56
CA MET A 290 -0.66 4.18 -20.33
C MET A 290 -1.62 4.08 -19.15
N ALA A 291 -1.37 3.16 -18.23
CA ALA A 291 -2.09 3.12 -16.96
C ALA A 291 -1.56 4.21 -16.03
N MET A 292 -2.44 4.81 -15.23
CA MET A 292 -2.04 5.77 -14.21
C MET A 292 -1.75 5.03 -12.90
N THR A 293 -0.58 5.27 -12.30
CA THR A 293 -0.15 4.63 -11.06
C THR A 293 -0.27 5.60 -9.88
N ALA A 294 -0.60 5.11 -8.69
CA ALA A 294 -0.72 5.94 -7.49
C ALA A 294 0.63 6.39 -6.85
N LYS A 295 1.75 6.22 -7.58
CA LYS A 295 3.12 6.49 -7.11
C LYS A 295 3.88 7.32 -8.12
#